data_AF-A0A821QTX0-F1
#
_entry.id   AF-A0A821QTX0-F1
#
_cell.length_a   1.000
_cell.length_b   1.000
_cell.length_c   1.000
_cell.angle_alpha   90.00
_cell.angle_beta   90.00
_cell.angle_gamma   90.00
#
_symmetry.space_group_name_H-M   'P 1'
#
loop_
_entity.id
_entity.type
_entity.pdbx_description
1 polymer ?
#
loop_
_entity_poly.entity_id
_entity_poly.type
_entity_poly.pdbx_seq_one_letter_code
_entity_poly.pdbx_strand_id
1 'polypeptide(L)'
;STTATAEVPSDAAKSITATAQSPSMVRTNLRRTEGIRRRRAYTRKMKNENEKLSNEINVLRKQNLKLKKALSQQHSEDIEKDDETPTVSPTKLFLKNVSSRAKKRATKRLIDKKQQLPRGSVSKFRLKLGINLSNDYSSQSDISSTLQKDIEEFLCQDDVTKQAPDKKKHVNGKQIRYLLNHLSTIHQRFIMESGLNCHYSTFTRYIPDHVLKPSTDDWGTCLCIICLNPQLKLEKLQRLKFLYPVLKTILPDGLADITELVTDEIKTKEFLDNLIKLKDEKFNITYTEWTKKKHSKSDVPVSTKTTLTISIFDFTTKFLNEINNLVSHIDRVRQQFRAAKQAKQAATEQEDTVVIR
;
A
#
# COMPACT_ATOMS: atom_id res chain seq x y z
N SER A 1 66.34 30.25 -25.27
CA SER A 1 66.83 29.08 -24.52
C SER A 1 65.80 28.65 -23.51
N THR A 2 65.04 27.60 -23.82
CA THR A 2 64.43 26.66 -22.86
C THR A 2 63.83 25.52 -23.69
N THR A 3 64.59 24.43 -23.76
CA THR A 3 64.26 23.16 -24.40
C THR A 3 63.20 22.43 -23.58
N ALA A 4 62.03 22.17 -24.16
CA ALA A 4 60.98 21.33 -23.58
C ALA A 4 61.13 19.90 -24.13
N THR A 5 61.62 19.01 -23.28
CA THR A 5 61.70 17.56 -23.49
C THR A 5 60.32 16.94 -23.37
N ALA A 6 59.88 16.27 -24.43
CA ALA A 6 58.68 15.44 -24.45
C ALA A 6 58.98 14.07 -23.82
N GLU A 7 58.34 13.78 -22.68
CA GLU A 7 58.33 12.43 -22.09
C GLU A 7 57.28 11.56 -22.80
N VAL A 8 57.78 10.53 -23.47
CA VAL A 8 57.00 9.42 -24.04
C VAL A 8 56.68 8.44 -22.92
N PRO A 9 55.40 8.05 -22.69
CA PRO A 9 55.10 6.96 -21.77
C PRO A 9 55.53 5.65 -22.41
N SER A 10 56.41 4.92 -21.72
CA SER A 10 56.86 3.60 -22.15
C SER A 10 55.72 2.58 -22.00
N ASP A 11 55.38 1.96 -23.13
CA ASP A 11 54.49 0.81 -23.21
C ASP A 11 55.14 -0.39 -22.49
N ALA A 12 54.80 -0.55 -21.22
CA ALA A 12 55.03 -1.78 -20.48
C ALA A 12 54.08 -2.87 -21.03
N ALA A 13 54.57 -3.59 -22.04
CA ALA A 13 53.98 -4.82 -22.55
C ALA A 13 53.86 -5.86 -21.42
N LYS A 14 52.73 -5.84 -20.71
CA LYS A 14 52.32 -6.94 -19.84
C LYS A 14 52.01 -8.14 -20.73
N SER A 15 53.00 -9.03 -20.84
CA SER A 15 52.85 -10.40 -21.32
C SER A 15 51.79 -11.10 -20.48
N ILE A 16 50.55 -11.09 -20.97
CA ILE A 16 49.45 -11.89 -20.42
C ILE A 16 49.70 -13.31 -20.91
N THR A 17 50.35 -14.10 -20.07
CA THR A 17 50.43 -15.56 -20.24
C THR A 17 49.00 -16.10 -20.23
N ALA A 18 48.52 -16.47 -21.42
CA ALA A 18 47.23 -17.10 -21.63
C ALA A 18 47.20 -18.45 -20.90
N THR A 19 46.77 -18.43 -19.64
CA THR A 19 46.54 -19.64 -18.87
C THR A 19 45.36 -20.35 -19.53
N ALA A 20 45.63 -21.51 -20.14
CA ALA A 20 44.64 -22.31 -20.85
C ALA A 20 43.46 -22.62 -19.91
N GLN A 21 42.36 -21.88 -20.07
CA GLN A 21 41.15 -22.10 -19.29
C GLN A 21 40.60 -23.48 -19.63
N SER A 22 40.23 -24.25 -18.60
CA SER A 22 39.68 -25.58 -18.81
C SER A 22 38.44 -25.53 -19.72
N PRO A 23 38.23 -26.50 -20.62
CA PRO A 23 37.08 -26.52 -21.55
C PRO A 23 35.71 -26.39 -20.86
N SER A 24 35.63 -26.74 -19.58
CA SER A 24 34.45 -26.58 -18.72
C SER A 24 34.12 -25.09 -18.45
N MET A 25 35.12 -24.27 -18.14
CA MET A 25 34.96 -22.83 -17.87
C MET A 25 34.53 -22.05 -19.13
N VAL A 26 34.98 -22.47 -20.30
CA VAL A 26 34.57 -21.87 -21.57
C VAL A 26 33.07 -22.10 -21.84
N ARG A 27 32.56 -23.31 -21.58
CA ARG A 27 31.13 -23.65 -21.76
C ARG A 27 30.21 -22.89 -20.81
N THR A 28 30.61 -22.68 -19.55
CA THR A 28 29.81 -21.92 -18.58
C THR A 28 29.75 -20.43 -18.93
N ASN A 29 30.86 -19.85 -19.39
CA ASN A 29 30.91 -18.46 -19.85
C ASN A 29 30.03 -18.23 -21.08
N LEU A 30 30.02 -19.15 -22.06
CA LEU A 30 29.13 -19.10 -23.23
C LEU A 30 27.65 -19.15 -22.85
N ARG A 31 27.26 -20.01 -21.90
CA ARG A 31 25.87 -20.05 -21.41
C ARG A 31 25.48 -18.77 -20.67
N ARG A 32 26.41 -18.17 -19.92
CA ARG A 32 26.18 -16.92 -19.19
C ARG A 32 26.01 -15.74 -20.14
N THR A 33 26.84 -15.62 -21.17
CA THR A 33 26.74 -14.55 -22.17
C THR A 33 25.46 -14.64 -22.99
N GLU A 34 25.04 -15.85 -23.38
CA GLU A 34 23.78 -16.08 -24.09
C GLU A 34 22.55 -15.73 -23.21
N GLY A 35 22.58 -16.08 -21.93
CA GLY A 35 21.54 -15.68 -20.97
C GLY A 35 21.44 -14.16 -20.78
N ILE A 36 22.58 -13.44 -20.79
CA ILE A 36 22.60 -11.97 -20.77
C ILE A 36 22.02 -11.40 -22.06
N ARG A 37 22.36 -11.98 -23.22
CA ARG A 37 21.86 -11.56 -24.54
C ARG A 37 20.34 -11.68 -24.62
N ARG A 38 19.79 -12.82 -24.19
CA ARG A 38 18.33 -13.06 -24.14
C ARG A 38 17.61 -12.07 -23.23
N ARG A 39 18.15 -11.80 -22.04
CA ARG A 39 17.59 -10.79 -21.13
C ARG A 39 17.58 -9.39 -21.75
N ARG A 40 18.68 -8.97 -22.37
CA ARG A 40 18.75 -7.67 -23.05
C ARG A 40 17.78 -7.57 -24.23
N ALA A 41 17.63 -8.62 -25.02
CA ALA A 41 16.65 -8.67 -26.11
C ALA A 41 15.21 -8.56 -25.59
N TYR A 42 14.88 -9.28 -24.52
CA TYR A 42 13.58 -9.19 -23.85
C TYR A 42 13.30 -7.79 -23.30
N THR A 43 14.27 -7.16 -22.61
CA THR A 43 14.12 -5.79 -22.11
C THR A 43 13.89 -4.78 -23.24
N ARG A 44 14.60 -4.92 -24.37
CA ARG A 44 14.36 -4.07 -25.55
C ARG A 44 12.96 -4.26 -26.13
N LYS A 45 12.50 -5.51 -26.23
CA LYS A 45 11.13 -5.82 -26.69
C LYS A 45 10.08 -5.16 -25.80
N MET A 46 10.18 -5.33 -24.47
CA MET A 46 9.27 -4.70 -23.51
C MET A 46 9.30 -3.18 -23.56
N LYS A 47 10.48 -2.57 -23.76
CA LYS A 47 10.60 -1.12 -23.90
C LYS A 47 9.85 -0.63 -25.15
N ASN A 48 10.01 -1.30 -26.28
CA ASN A 48 9.32 -0.96 -27.52
C ASN A 48 7.80 -1.15 -27.41
N GLU A 49 7.33 -2.19 -26.72
CA GLU A 49 5.89 -2.41 -26.46
C GLU A 49 5.30 -1.33 -25.55
N ASN A 50 6.01 -0.94 -24.49
CA ASN A 50 5.57 0.16 -23.62
C ASN A 50 5.52 1.51 -24.35
N GLU A 51 6.46 1.76 -25.26
CA GLU A 51 6.45 2.97 -26.09
C GLU A 51 5.25 2.99 -27.05
N LYS A 52 4.92 1.85 -27.67
CA LYS A 52 3.71 1.71 -28.50
C LYS A 52 2.44 1.99 -27.69
N LEU A 53 2.28 1.38 -26.51
CA LEU A 53 1.12 1.60 -25.64
C LEU A 53 1.02 3.06 -25.17
N SER A 54 2.14 3.70 -24.85
CA SER A 54 2.18 5.12 -24.50
C SER A 54 1.68 6.02 -25.63
N ASN A 55 2.09 5.73 -26.87
CA ASN A 55 1.62 6.44 -28.05
C ASN A 55 0.11 6.25 -28.28
N GLU A 56 -0.39 5.02 -28.10
CA GLU A 56 -1.83 4.71 -28.22
C GLU A 56 -2.66 5.47 -27.17
N ILE A 57 -2.22 5.50 -25.91
CA ILE A 57 -2.87 6.28 -24.84
C ILE A 57 -2.93 7.77 -25.21
N ASN A 58 -1.87 8.32 -25.80
CA ASN A 58 -1.83 9.72 -26.21
C ASN A 58 -2.80 10.02 -27.37
N VAL A 59 -2.96 9.09 -28.32
CA VAL A 59 -3.96 9.19 -29.39
C VAL A 59 -5.38 9.19 -28.80
N LEU A 60 -5.68 8.26 -27.89
CA LEU A 60 -6.99 8.16 -27.23
C LEU A 60 -7.31 9.40 -26.37
N ARG A 61 -6.31 9.99 -25.71
CA ARG A 61 -6.47 11.26 -24.97
C ARG A 61 -6.82 12.42 -25.90
N LYS A 62 -6.16 12.53 -27.06
CA LYS A 62 -6.47 13.55 -28.07
C LYS A 62 -7.89 13.36 -28.64
N GLN A 63 -8.30 12.13 -28.91
CA GLN A 63 -9.67 11.83 -29.36
C GLN A 63 -10.72 12.20 -28.31
N ASN A 64 -10.51 11.84 -27.04
CA ASN A 64 -11.39 12.24 -25.94
C ASN A 64 -11.51 13.76 -25.79
N LEU A 65 -10.40 14.49 -25.96
CA LEU A 65 -10.43 15.95 -25.92
C LEU A 65 -11.26 16.54 -27.07
N LYS A 66 -11.15 15.98 -28.29
CA LYS A 66 -11.98 16.38 -29.44
C LYS A 66 -13.47 16.12 -29.18
N LEU A 67 -13.82 14.94 -28.67
CA LEU A 67 -15.19 14.59 -28.34
C LEU A 67 -15.78 15.53 -27.27
N LYS A 68 -15.02 15.82 -26.20
CA LYS A 68 -15.45 16.79 -25.17
C LYS A 68 -15.71 18.19 -25.74
N LYS A 69 -14.87 18.65 -26.68
CA LYS A 69 -15.07 19.94 -27.35
C LYS A 69 -16.33 19.94 -28.21
N ALA A 70 -16.54 18.88 -29.01
CA ALA A 70 -17.75 18.75 -29.83
C ALA A 70 -19.03 18.72 -28.98
N LEU A 71 -19.00 17.99 -27.87
CA LEU A 71 -20.15 17.89 -26.95
C LEU A 71 -20.43 19.23 -26.24
N SER A 72 -19.39 20.00 -25.92
CA SER A 72 -19.54 21.36 -25.40
C SER A 72 -20.11 22.34 -26.44
N GLN A 73 -19.77 22.18 -27.71
CA GLN A 73 -20.30 23.00 -28.81
C GLN A 73 -21.78 22.70 -29.08
N GLN A 74 -22.15 21.40 -29.10
CA GLN A 74 -23.56 21.00 -29.19
C GLN A 74 -24.38 21.59 -28.04
N HIS A 75 -23.86 21.51 -26.81
CA HIS A 75 -24.58 22.05 -25.66
C HIS A 75 -24.72 23.57 -25.68
N SER A 76 -23.81 24.32 -26.32
CA SER A 76 -23.98 25.77 -26.52
C SER A 76 -25.00 26.09 -27.62
N GLU A 77 -25.04 25.33 -28.70
CA GLU A 77 -26.02 25.51 -29.79
C GLU A 77 -27.45 25.21 -29.34
N ASP A 78 -27.64 24.19 -28.48
CA ASP A 78 -28.94 23.86 -27.91
C ASP A 78 -29.45 24.95 -26.94
N ILE A 79 -28.55 25.67 -26.26
CA ILE A 79 -28.92 26.78 -25.37
C ILE A 79 -29.40 28.01 -26.16
N GLU A 80 -28.87 28.25 -27.37
CA GLU A 80 -29.28 29.40 -28.20
C GLU A 80 -30.61 29.17 -28.95
N LYS A 81 -31.08 27.92 -29.07
CA LYS A 81 -32.35 27.60 -29.73
C LYS A 81 -33.58 27.61 -28.81
N ASP A 82 -33.38 27.70 -27.50
CA ASP A 82 -34.45 27.77 -26.50
C ASP A 82 -34.83 29.23 -26.10
N ASP A 83 -34.35 30.24 -26.83
CA ASP A 83 -34.64 31.67 -26.54
C ASP A 83 -35.90 32.21 -27.25
N GLU A 84 -36.77 31.35 -27.79
CA GLU A 84 -38.16 31.70 -28.09
C GLU A 84 -39.05 31.44 -26.86
N THR A 85 -38.92 32.38 -25.92
CA THR A 85 -39.84 32.66 -24.79
C THR A 85 -40.04 31.59 -23.71
N PRO A 86 -39.23 31.66 -22.64
CA PRO A 86 -39.72 31.33 -21.31
C PRO A 86 -40.08 32.63 -20.60
N THR A 87 -41.29 32.72 -20.06
CA THR A 87 -41.64 33.65 -18.98
C THR A 87 -40.75 33.36 -17.77
N VAL A 88 -39.51 33.86 -17.78
CA VAL A 88 -38.58 33.75 -16.67
C VAL A 88 -39.14 34.63 -15.56
N SER A 89 -39.73 34.00 -14.54
CA SER A 89 -40.30 34.74 -13.41
C SER A 89 -39.25 35.74 -12.88
N PRO A 90 -39.61 37.01 -12.59
CA PRO A 90 -38.69 38.10 -12.24
C PRO A 90 -37.65 37.74 -11.16
N THR A 91 -37.96 36.76 -10.31
CA THR A 91 -37.08 36.23 -9.25
C THR A 91 -35.83 35.50 -9.77
N LYS A 92 -35.87 34.87 -10.96
CA LYS A 92 -34.71 34.18 -11.55
C LYS A 92 -33.69 35.17 -12.13
N LEU A 93 -34.15 36.27 -12.72
CA LEU A 93 -33.28 37.35 -13.22
C LEU A 93 -32.56 38.05 -12.06
N PHE A 94 -33.27 38.31 -10.96
CA PHE A 94 -32.68 38.91 -9.76
C PHE A 94 -31.57 38.06 -9.12
N LEU A 95 -31.58 36.73 -9.30
CA LEU A 95 -30.55 35.86 -8.74
C LEU A 95 -29.41 35.57 -9.73
N LYS A 96 -29.54 35.81 -11.04
CA LYS A 96 -28.46 35.48 -12.00
C LYS A 96 -27.21 36.33 -11.77
N ASN A 97 -27.38 37.59 -11.38
CA ASN A 97 -26.28 38.57 -11.22
C ASN A 97 -25.76 38.74 -9.79
N VAL A 98 -26.22 37.91 -8.85
CA VAL A 98 -25.83 38.01 -7.45
C VAL A 98 -24.64 37.09 -7.18
N SER A 99 -23.60 37.61 -6.51
CA SER A 99 -22.43 36.81 -6.15
C SER A 99 -22.84 35.57 -5.34
N SER A 100 -22.08 34.47 -5.50
CA SER A 100 -22.35 33.20 -4.79
C SER A 100 -22.44 33.40 -3.27
N ARG A 101 -21.71 34.37 -2.72
CA ARG A 101 -21.71 34.73 -1.30
C ARG A 101 -23.00 35.46 -0.89
N ALA A 102 -23.52 36.35 -1.73
CA ALA A 102 -24.79 37.03 -1.49
C ALA A 102 -26.00 36.08 -1.67
N LYS A 103 -25.93 35.13 -2.62
CA LYS A 103 -26.90 34.02 -2.71
C LYS A 103 -26.97 33.21 -1.42
N LYS A 104 -25.80 32.80 -0.89
CA LYS A 104 -25.70 32.06 0.38
C LYS A 104 -26.23 32.86 1.57
N ARG A 105 -26.00 34.18 1.64
CA ARG A 105 -26.55 35.05 2.69
C ARG A 105 -28.06 35.21 2.60
N ALA A 106 -28.62 35.37 1.39
CA ALA A 106 -30.06 35.48 1.18
C ALA A 106 -30.79 34.17 1.55
N THR A 107 -30.25 33.02 1.14
CA THR A 107 -30.79 31.71 1.54
C THR A 107 -30.68 31.47 3.04
N LYS A 108 -29.57 31.89 3.69
CA LYS A 108 -29.42 31.79 5.15
C LYS A 108 -30.46 32.63 5.88
N ARG A 109 -30.69 33.89 5.45
CA ARG A 109 -31.74 34.76 6.02
C ARG A 109 -33.16 34.19 5.85
N LEU A 110 -33.44 33.52 4.74
CA LEU A 110 -34.73 32.84 4.52
C LEU A 110 -34.86 31.58 5.40
N ILE A 111 -33.77 30.87 5.63
CA ILE A 111 -33.73 29.69 6.51
C ILE A 111 -33.87 30.10 7.98
N ASP A 112 -33.23 31.18 8.41
CA ASP A 112 -33.32 31.67 9.79
C ASP A 112 -34.73 32.22 10.09
N LYS A 113 -35.43 32.76 9.08
CA LYS A 113 -36.86 33.14 9.14
C LYS A 113 -37.84 31.94 9.06
N LYS A 114 -37.37 30.68 9.00
CA LYS A 114 -38.21 29.47 8.90
C LYS A 114 -39.25 29.30 10.00
N GLN A 115 -39.12 29.99 11.13
CA GLN A 115 -40.05 29.84 12.26
C GLN A 115 -41.51 30.21 11.89
N GLN A 116 -41.76 30.89 10.75
CA GLN A 116 -43.11 31.31 10.35
C GLN A 116 -43.60 30.71 9.02
N LEU A 117 -42.83 29.83 8.37
CA LEU A 117 -43.25 29.28 7.07
C LEU A 117 -44.06 27.98 7.25
N PRO A 118 -45.22 27.84 6.58
CA PRO A 118 -46.04 26.64 6.69
C PRO A 118 -45.26 25.41 6.22
N ARG A 119 -45.41 24.28 6.95
CA ARG A 119 -44.75 23.01 6.64
C ARG A 119 -44.98 22.66 5.16
N GLY A 120 -43.89 22.40 4.42
CA GLY A 120 -43.90 22.04 2.99
C GLY A 120 -43.55 23.17 2.00
N SER A 121 -43.71 24.45 2.38
CA SER A 121 -43.35 25.60 1.52
C SER A 121 -41.85 25.65 1.18
N VAL A 122 -41.00 25.26 2.13
CA VAL A 122 -39.55 25.15 1.96
C VAL A 122 -39.19 24.10 0.89
N SER A 123 -39.93 23.00 0.80
CA SER A 123 -39.68 21.94 -0.20
C SER A 123 -39.97 22.43 -1.63
N LYS A 124 -41.12 23.12 -1.81
CA LYS A 124 -41.46 23.76 -3.09
C LYS A 124 -40.45 24.84 -3.49
N PHE A 125 -39.97 25.62 -2.53
CA PHE A 125 -38.93 26.64 -2.78
C PHE A 125 -37.57 26.02 -3.15
N ARG A 126 -37.21 24.87 -2.55
CA ARG A 126 -35.99 24.11 -2.87
C ARG A 126 -36.01 23.55 -4.29
N LEU A 127 -37.14 22.96 -4.72
CA LEU A 127 -37.35 22.49 -6.10
C LEU A 127 -37.24 23.65 -7.10
N LYS A 128 -37.85 24.81 -6.79
CA LYS A 128 -37.81 25.99 -7.67
C LYS A 128 -36.41 26.63 -7.80
N LEU A 129 -35.58 26.51 -6.77
CA LEU A 129 -34.21 27.05 -6.78
C LEU A 129 -33.16 26.07 -7.33
N GLY A 130 -33.53 24.82 -7.67
CA GLY A 130 -32.60 23.81 -8.20
C GLY A 130 -31.53 23.38 -7.20
N ILE A 131 -31.74 23.61 -5.90
CA ILE A 131 -30.78 23.26 -4.85
C ILE A 131 -31.13 21.85 -4.39
N ASN A 132 -30.54 20.83 -5.03
CA ASN A 132 -30.59 19.45 -4.58
C ASN A 132 -29.78 19.30 -3.29
N LEU A 133 -30.42 19.58 -2.15
CA LEU A 133 -29.94 19.12 -0.85
C LEU A 133 -30.58 17.76 -0.58
N SER A 134 -30.18 16.74 -1.33
CA SER A 134 -30.41 15.34 -0.97
C SER A 134 -29.57 15.03 0.26
N ASN A 135 -30.06 15.43 1.42
CA ASN A 135 -29.56 14.98 2.70
C ASN A 135 -30.79 14.72 3.58
N ASP A 136 -31.58 13.74 3.14
CA ASP A 136 -32.56 13.06 3.98
C ASP A 136 -31.79 12.32 5.07
N TYR A 137 -31.60 12.98 6.22
CA TYR A 137 -30.78 12.50 7.34
C TYR A 137 -31.60 12.05 8.55
N SER A 138 -32.92 11.92 8.46
CA SER A 138 -33.76 11.79 9.67
C SER A 138 -34.33 10.39 9.94
N SER A 139 -33.96 9.35 9.19
CA SER A 139 -34.49 7.99 9.42
C SER A 139 -33.46 6.86 9.30
N GLN A 140 -32.17 7.18 9.20
CA GLN A 140 -31.06 6.19 9.14
C GLN A 140 -30.30 6.01 10.46
N SER A 141 -30.67 6.67 11.56
CA SER A 141 -29.89 6.65 12.81
C SER A 141 -29.68 5.24 13.37
N ASP A 142 -30.70 4.39 13.29
CA ASP A 142 -30.69 3.12 14.03
C ASP A 142 -29.95 2.04 13.26
N ILE A 143 -30.16 1.93 11.93
CA ILE A 143 -29.40 1.04 11.04
C ILE A 143 -27.93 1.47 10.95
N SER A 144 -27.66 2.77 11.03
CA SER A 144 -26.30 3.31 11.11
C SER A 144 -25.57 2.81 12.35
N SER A 145 -26.26 2.63 13.47
CA SER A 145 -25.63 2.28 14.75
C SER A 145 -25.19 0.82 14.83
N THR A 146 -25.95 -0.12 14.26
CA THR A 146 -25.59 -1.56 14.25
C THR A 146 -24.46 -1.82 13.26
N LEU A 147 -24.59 -1.32 12.03
CA LEU A 147 -23.55 -1.46 11.00
C LEU A 147 -22.22 -0.86 11.44
N GLN A 148 -22.26 0.29 12.14
CA GLN A 148 -21.05 0.89 12.70
C GLN A 148 -20.38 -0.07 13.69
N LYS A 149 -21.13 -0.63 14.64
CA LYS A 149 -20.58 -1.58 15.63
C LYS A 149 -19.97 -2.81 14.95
N ASP A 150 -20.64 -3.38 13.95
CA ASP A 150 -20.15 -4.55 13.21
C ASP A 150 -18.84 -4.24 12.47
N ILE A 151 -18.71 -3.04 11.90
CA ILE A 151 -17.47 -2.59 11.24
C ILE A 151 -16.36 -2.35 12.28
N GLU A 152 -16.67 -1.74 13.41
CA GLU A 152 -15.71 -1.51 14.50
C GLU A 152 -15.19 -2.84 15.06
N GLU A 153 -16.08 -3.81 15.33
CA GLU A 153 -15.72 -5.14 15.82
C GLU A 153 -14.85 -5.89 14.81
N PHE A 154 -15.23 -5.88 13.52
CA PHE A 154 -14.42 -6.46 12.45
C PHE A 154 -13.02 -5.85 12.35
N LEU A 155 -12.92 -4.52 12.45
CA LEU A 155 -11.62 -3.84 12.42
C LEU A 155 -10.80 -4.07 13.70
N CYS A 156 -11.39 -4.51 14.81
CA CYS A 156 -10.65 -4.89 16.01
C CYS A 156 -10.01 -6.29 15.93
N GLN A 157 -10.30 -7.08 14.90
CA GLN A 157 -9.72 -8.41 14.73
C GLN A 157 -8.23 -8.32 14.34
N ASP A 158 -7.39 -9.16 14.97
CA ASP A 158 -5.91 -9.14 14.83
C ASP A 158 -5.40 -9.51 13.42
N ASP A 159 -6.24 -10.13 12.62
CA ASP A 159 -5.98 -10.54 11.24
C ASP A 159 -6.42 -9.48 10.21
N VAL A 160 -7.14 -8.45 10.63
CA VAL A 160 -7.50 -7.28 9.82
C VAL A 160 -6.63 -6.08 10.19
N THR A 161 -6.42 -5.86 11.48
CA THR A 161 -5.57 -4.79 12.01
C THR A 161 -4.64 -5.32 13.10
N LYS A 162 -3.44 -4.77 13.19
CA LYS A 162 -2.47 -5.15 14.23
C LYS A 162 -2.20 -3.98 15.16
N GLN A 163 -2.14 -4.24 16.46
CA GLN A 163 -1.74 -3.21 17.42
C GLN A 163 -0.36 -2.65 17.06
N ALA A 164 -0.21 -1.34 17.24
CA ALA A 164 1.08 -0.67 17.07
C ALA A 164 2.12 -1.31 18.01
N PRO A 165 3.36 -1.55 17.52
CA PRO A 165 4.40 -2.15 18.35
C PRO A 165 4.76 -1.26 19.55
N ASP A 166 4.67 0.06 19.37
CA ASP A 166 4.84 1.01 20.46
C ASP A 166 3.57 1.08 21.31
N LYS A 167 3.62 0.42 22.47
CA LYS A 167 2.53 0.43 23.47
C LYS A 167 2.24 1.82 24.04
N LYS A 168 3.10 2.83 23.82
CA LYS A 168 2.86 4.20 24.29
C LYS A 168 1.95 4.99 23.36
N LYS A 169 1.83 4.59 22.08
CA LYS A 169 1.01 5.28 21.08
C LYS A 169 -0.49 5.01 21.29
N HIS A 170 -1.21 6.05 21.69
CA HIS A 170 -2.67 6.01 21.89
C HIS A 170 -3.35 7.17 21.15
N VAL A 171 -4.56 6.92 20.66
CA VAL A 171 -5.48 7.93 20.11
C VAL A 171 -6.79 7.82 20.87
N ASN A 172 -7.23 8.92 21.48
CA ASN A 172 -8.46 8.98 22.28
C ASN A 172 -8.50 7.91 23.39
N GLY A 173 -7.35 7.65 24.04
CA GLY A 173 -7.22 6.66 25.12
C GLY A 173 -7.22 5.19 24.65
N LYS A 174 -7.39 4.91 23.35
CA LYS A 174 -7.29 3.56 22.77
C LYS A 174 -5.93 3.38 22.11
N GLN A 175 -5.34 2.19 22.24
CA GLN A 175 -4.08 1.87 21.57
C GLN A 175 -4.25 1.91 20.05
N ILE A 176 -3.28 2.50 19.34
CA ILE A 176 -3.32 2.57 17.88
C ILE A 176 -3.25 1.16 17.29
N ARG A 177 -4.08 0.92 16.27
CA ARG A 177 -4.04 -0.28 15.43
C ARG A 177 -3.74 0.14 14.00
N TYR A 178 -2.86 -0.58 13.33
CA TYR A 178 -2.55 -0.35 11.94
C TYR A 178 -3.27 -1.35 11.03
N LEU A 179 -3.83 -0.84 9.93
CA LEU A 179 -4.45 -1.65 8.89
C LEU A 179 -3.41 -2.58 8.24
N LEU A 180 -3.74 -3.88 8.12
CA LEU A 180 -2.85 -4.86 7.49
C LEU A 180 -2.89 -4.85 5.96
N ASN A 181 -4.02 -4.39 5.39
CA ASN A 181 -4.29 -4.39 3.96
C ASN A 181 -4.86 -3.04 3.51
N HIS A 182 -5.00 -2.85 2.20
CA HIS A 182 -5.74 -1.71 1.67
C HIS A 182 -7.21 -1.75 2.12
N LEU A 183 -7.78 -0.59 2.43
CA LEU A 183 -9.17 -0.46 2.85
C LEU A 183 -10.16 -1.07 1.87
N SER A 184 -9.88 -1.01 0.56
CA SER A 184 -10.72 -1.66 -0.46
C SER A 184 -10.78 -3.18 -0.31
N THR A 185 -9.64 -3.81 -0.04
CA THR A 185 -9.56 -5.26 0.21
C THR A 185 -10.23 -5.64 1.53
N ILE A 186 -10.02 -4.83 2.58
CA ILE A 186 -10.64 -5.03 3.89
C ILE A 186 -12.17 -4.90 3.79
N HIS A 187 -12.67 -3.94 3.02
CA HIS A 187 -14.09 -3.76 2.75
C HIS A 187 -14.71 -4.95 2.02
N GLN A 188 -14.06 -5.47 0.97
CA GLN A 188 -14.50 -6.68 0.29
C GLN A 188 -14.55 -7.89 1.24
N ARG A 189 -13.52 -8.01 2.10
CA ARG A 189 -13.45 -9.06 3.12
C ARG A 189 -14.61 -8.95 4.13
N PHE A 190 -14.91 -7.74 4.60
CA PHE A 190 -16.04 -7.48 5.49
C PHE A 190 -17.37 -7.93 4.86
N ILE A 191 -17.63 -7.57 3.60
CA ILE A 191 -18.86 -8.00 2.89
C ILE A 191 -18.94 -9.52 2.82
N MET A 192 -17.82 -10.20 2.54
CA MET A 192 -17.78 -11.65 2.43
C MET A 192 -18.02 -12.37 3.76
N GLU A 193 -17.48 -11.85 4.87
CA GLU A 193 -17.55 -12.51 6.18
C GLU A 193 -18.84 -12.18 6.94
N SER A 194 -19.28 -10.92 6.91
CA SER A 194 -20.49 -10.48 7.61
C SER A 194 -21.77 -10.75 6.82
N GLY A 195 -21.69 -10.85 5.48
CA GLY A 195 -22.86 -10.86 4.60
C GLY A 195 -23.60 -9.52 4.51
N LEU A 196 -23.11 -8.47 5.17
CA LEU A 196 -23.71 -7.14 5.15
C LEU A 196 -23.22 -6.35 3.94
N ASN A 197 -24.15 -5.99 3.06
CA ASN A 197 -23.84 -5.13 1.92
C ASN A 197 -23.77 -3.67 2.36
N CYS A 198 -22.57 -3.10 2.40
CA CYS A 198 -22.36 -1.68 2.61
C CYS A 198 -21.52 -1.07 1.49
N HIS A 199 -21.79 0.19 1.12
CA HIS A 199 -20.94 0.91 0.18
C HIS A 199 -19.59 1.24 0.79
N TYR A 200 -18.54 1.27 -0.04
CA TYR A 200 -17.18 1.58 0.39
C TYR A 200 -17.09 2.92 1.12
N SER A 201 -17.81 3.95 0.65
CA SER A 201 -17.86 5.27 1.30
C SER A 201 -18.42 5.21 2.73
N THR A 202 -19.46 4.40 2.94
CA THR A 202 -20.08 4.20 4.24
C THR A 202 -19.13 3.45 5.16
N PHE A 203 -18.50 2.38 4.66
CA PHE A 203 -17.46 1.64 5.37
C PHE A 203 -16.33 2.55 5.84
N THR A 204 -15.80 3.41 4.96
CA THR A 204 -14.72 4.34 5.31
C THR A 204 -15.11 5.39 6.35
N ARG A 205 -16.40 5.75 6.44
CA ARG A 205 -16.90 6.72 7.42
C ARG A 205 -16.99 6.12 8.83
N TYR A 206 -17.19 4.81 8.94
CA TYR A 206 -17.31 4.10 10.21
C TYR A 206 -15.99 3.49 10.70
N ILE A 207 -14.85 3.82 10.08
CA ILE A 207 -13.54 3.40 10.57
C ILE A 207 -13.26 4.13 11.89
N PRO A 208 -12.92 3.43 12.99
CA PRO A 208 -12.55 4.08 14.24
C PRO A 208 -11.27 4.93 14.10
N ASP A 209 -11.21 6.07 14.79
CA ASP A 209 -10.05 6.99 14.75
C ASP A 209 -8.72 6.36 15.20
N HIS A 210 -8.78 5.33 16.04
CA HIS A 210 -7.59 4.61 16.52
C HIS A 210 -7.08 3.55 15.53
N VAL A 211 -7.78 3.33 14.41
CA VAL A 211 -7.38 2.45 13.31
C VAL A 211 -6.76 3.32 12.21
N LEU A 212 -5.44 3.36 12.18
CA LEU A 212 -4.69 4.24 11.28
C LEU A 212 -4.12 3.50 10.09
N LYS A 213 -4.01 4.24 8.98
CA LYS A 213 -3.17 3.79 7.87
C LYS A 213 -1.72 3.84 8.35
N PRO A 214 -0.99 2.75 8.19
CA PRO A 214 0.42 2.72 8.52
C PRO A 214 1.27 3.79 7.81
N SER A 215 2.05 4.58 8.57
CA SER A 215 3.13 5.40 8.00
C SER A 215 4.36 4.53 7.72
N THR A 216 5.23 4.93 6.79
CA THR A 216 6.47 4.19 6.50
C THR A 216 7.37 4.06 7.74
N ASP A 217 7.33 5.05 8.63
CA ASP A 217 8.16 5.09 9.83
C ASP A 217 7.56 4.26 10.98
N ASP A 218 6.27 3.94 10.90
CA ASP A 218 5.58 3.14 11.90
C ASP A 218 5.83 1.62 11.71
N TRP A 219 6.28 1.23 10.51
CA TRP A 219 6.50 -0.15 10.13
C TRP A 219 7.99 -0.43 10.19
N GLY A 220 8.48 -0.79 11.38
CA GLY A 220 9.84 -1.30 11.53
C GLY A 220 10.10 -2.53 10.64
N THR A 221 9.03 -3.23 10.23
CA THR A 221 9.08 -4.47 9.47
C THR A 221 7.94 -4.54 8.45
N CYS A 222 8.13 -5.33 7.40
CA CYS A 222 7.09 -5.55 6.41
C CYS A 222 5.96 -6.46 6.94
N LEU A 223 4.74 -6.36 6.40
CA LEU A 223 3.65 -7.32 6.67
C LEU A 223 3.61 -8.53 5.76
N CYS A 224 4.63 -8.73 4.94
CA CYS A 224 4.57 -9.83 3.99
C CYS A 224 4.73 -11.17 4.73
N ILE A 225 4.28 -12.25 4.08
CA ILE A 225 4.40 -13.62 4.61
C ILE A 225 5.85 -13.97 4.99
N ILE A 226 6.84 -13.39 4.30
CA ILE A 226 8.27 -13.56 4.59
C ILE A 226 8.63 -12.98 5.97
N CYS A 227 8.00 -11.88 6.41
CA CYS A 227 8.17 -11.33 7.76
C CYS A 227 7.31 -12.07 8.80
N LEU A 228 6.05 -12.40 8.45
CA LEU A 228 5.08 -12.95 9.41
C LEU A 228 5.32 -14.41 9.78
N ASN A 229 5.64 -15.29 8.82
CA ASN A 229 5.79 -16.73 9.12
C ASN A 229 6.97 -17.04 10.05
N PRO A 230 8.15 -16.44 9.87
CA PRO A 230 9.25 -16.59 10.82
C PRO A 230 8.85 -16.19 12.24
N GLN A 231 8.15 -15.07 12.39
CA GLN A 231 7.69 -14.59 13.70
C GLN A 231 6.77 -15.61 14.38
N LEU A 232 5.79 -16.16 13.66
CA LEU A 232 4.88 -17.17 14.21
C LEU A 232 5.61 -18.45 14.66
N LYS A 233 6.67 -18.84 13.95
CA LYS A 233 7.51 -19.98 14.32
C LYS A 233 8.36 -19.69 15.54
N LEU A 234 8.92 -18.49 15.64
CA LEU A 234 9.65 -18.03 16.83
C LEU A 234 8.75 -18.05 18.06
N GLU A 235 7.54 -17.48 17.97
CA GLU A 235 6.55 -17.48 19.04
C GLU A 235 6.17 -18.91 19.46
N LYS A 236 6.06 -19.83 18.50
CA LYS A 236 5.79 -21.23 18.83
C LYS A 236 6.93 -21.86 19.61
N LEU A 237 8.19 -21.66 19.21
CA LEU A 237 9.35 -22.17 19.94
C LEU A 237 9.47 -21.56 21.34
N GLN A 238 9.14 -20.27 21.50
CA GLN A 238 9.07 -19.61 22.80
C GLN A 238 8.06 -20.27 23.73
N ARG A 239 6.84 -20.54 23.23
CA ARG A 239 5.78 -21.22 24.02
C ARG A 239 6.17 -22.62 24.45
N LEU A 240 6.93 -23.34 23.62
CA LEU A 240 7.42 -24.69 23.93
C LEU A 240 8.66 -24.68 24.84
N LYS A 241 9.20 -23.49 25.15
CA LYS A 241 10.38 -23.28 26.01
C LYS A 241 11.69 -23.96 25.56
N PHE A 242 11.74 -24.56 24.36
CA PHE A 242 12.93 -25.24 23.85
C PHE A 242 14.15 -24.33 23.74
N LEU A 243 13.93 -23.08 23.32
CA LEU A 243 14.99 -22.07 23.20
C LEU A 243 14.93 -21.04 24.31
N TYR A 244 14.18 -21.28 25.39
CA TYR A 244 13.96 -20.25 26.41
C TYR A 244 15.26 -19.70 27.03
N PRO A 245 16.29 -20.51 27.38
CA PRO A 245 17.54 -19.98 27.93
C PRO A 245 18.26 -19.05 26.94
N VAL A 246 18.37 -19.47 25.68
CA VAL A 246 19.04 -18.74 24.60
C VAL A 246 18.24 -17.49 24.21
N LEU A 247 16.92 -17.60 24.11
CA LEU A 247 16.08 -16.45 23.80
C LEU A 247 16.05 -15.45 24.96
N LYS A 248 16.18 -15.90 26.21
CA LYS A 248 16.27 -15.01 27.37
C LYS A 248 17.60 -14.24 27.40
N THR A 249 18.71 -14.83 26.97
CA THR A 249 20.00 -14.13 26.86
C THR A 249 20.00 -13.15 25.70
N ILE A 250 19.42 -13.54 24.56
CA ILE A 250 19.43 -12.72 23.34
C ILE A 250 18.38 -11.59 23.41
N LEU A 251 17.21 -11.85 24.02
CA LEU A 251 16.01 -11.02 24.05
C LEU A 251 15.35 -11.03 25.47
N PRO A 252 15.84 -10.21 26.41
CA PRO A 252 15.44 -10.24 27.82
C PRO A 252 13.98 -9.87 28.08
N ASP A 253 13.32 -9.14 27.17
CA ASP A 253 11.97 -8.60 27.37
C ASP A 253 10.82 -9.57 27.01
N GLY A 254 11.14 -10.79 26.60
CA GLY A 254 10.16 -11.88 26.40
C GLY A 254 9.21 -11.73 25.20
N LEU A 255 9.13 -10.55 24.57
CA LEU A 255 8.44 -10.32 23.31
C LEU A 255 9.47 -10.05 22.21
N ALA A 256 10.03 -11.12 21.65
CA ALA A 256 11.01 -10.98 20.59
C ALA A 256 10.34 -10.62 19.26
N ASP A 257 10.69 -9.47 18.71
CA ASP A 257 10.53 -9.23 17.28
C ASP A 257 11.67 -9.96 16.56
N ILE A 258 11.34 -10.94 15.71
CA ILE A 258 12.31 -11.70 14.92
C ILE A 258 13.18 -10.78 14.06
N THR A 259 12.70 -9.59 13.72
CA THR A 259 13.48 -8.67 12.93
C THR A 259 14.62 -8.06 13.74
N GLU A 260 14.43 -7.76 15.02
CA GLU A 260 15.54 -7.31 15.88
C GLU A 260 16.61 -8.40 15.96
N LEU A 261 16.19 -9.65 16.19
CA LEU A 261 17.07 -10.81 16.19
C LEU A 261 17.90 -10.91 14.92
N VAL A 262 17.23 -10.82 13.75
CA VAL A 262 17.85 -10.97 12.43
C VAL A 262 18.76 -9.79 12.06
N THR A 263 18.60 -8.64 12.70
CA THR A 263 19.40 -7.45 12.38
C THR A 263 20.74 -7.41 13.09
N ASP A 264 20.93 -8.22 14.12
CA ASP A 264 22.20 -8.42 14.81
C ASP A 264 22.81 -9.75 14.36
N GLU A 265 23.94 -9.68 13.64
CA GLU A 265 24.60 -10.86 13.07
C GLU A 265 25.05 -11.87 14.14
N ILE A 266 25.50 -11.39 15.30
CA ILE A 266 26.00 -12.24 16.39
C ILE A 266 24.84 -13.01 16.99
N LYS A 267 23.77 -12.28 17.35
CA LYS A 267 22.54 -12.88 17.90
C LYS A 267 21.89 -13.85 16.92
N THR A 268 21.87 -13.49 15.63
CA THR A 268 21.36 -14.35 14.57
C THR A 268 22.13 -15.66 14.51
N LYS A 269 23.47 -15.61 14.52
CA LYS A 269 24.30 -16.80 14.43
C LYS A 269 24.09 -17.73 15.63
N GLU A 270 24.11 -17.18 16.85
CA GLU A 270 23.85 -17.96 18.06
C GLU A 270 22.47 -18.61 18.03
N PHE A 271 21.45 -17.89 17.57
CA PHE A 271 20.11 -18.42 17.40
C PHE A 271 20.07 -19.58 16.37
N LEU A 272 20.71 -19.41 15.21
CA LEU A 272 20.75 -20.44 14.17
C LEU A 272 21.46 -21.70 14.63
N ASP A 273 22.58 -21.57 15.36
CA ASP A 273 23.33 -22.71 15.91
C ASP A 273 22.47 -23.51 16.89
N ASN A 274 21.70 -22.84 17.75
CA ASN A 274 20.78 -23.52 18.67
C ASN A 274 19.58 -24.14 17.94
N LEU A 275 19.11 -23.52 16.85
CA LEU A 275 18.05 -24.09 16.04
C LEU A 275 18.50 -25.35 15.28
N ILE A 276 19.77 -25.45 14.91
CA ILE A 276 20.35 -26.65 14.29
C ILE A 276 20.38 -27.80 15.29
N LYS A 277 20.73 -27.56 16.56
CA LYS A 277 20.72 -28.60 17.61
C LYS A 277 19.34 -29.23 17.82
N LEU A 278 18.26 -28.47 17.59
CA LEU A 278 16.88 -28.99 17.68
C LEU A 278 16.53 -29.99 16.58
N LYS A 279 17.33 -30.11 15.51
CA LYS A 279 17.06 -31.06 14.41
C LYS A 279 17.13 -32.52 14.84
N ASP A 280 17.93 -32.82 15.86
CA ASP A 280 18.20 -34.20 16.29
C ASP A 280 17.07 -34.77 17.17
N GLU A 281 16.17 -33.91 17.62
CA GLU A 281 15.01 -34.27 18.42
C GLU A 281 13.96 -35.04 17.59
N LYS A 282 13.17 -35.90 18.26
CA LYS A 282 12.21 -36.80 17.60
C LYS A 282 10.77 -36.58 18.04
N PHE A 283 10.26 -35.36 17.87
CA PHE A 283 8.86 -35.02 18.15
C PHE A 283 8.21 -34.19 17.04
N ASN A 284 6.88 -34.10 17.09
CA ASN A 284 6.09 -33.31 16.16
C ASN A 284 5.70 -31.96 16.76
N ILE A 285 5.73 -30.90 15.96
CA ILE A 285 5.27 -29.55 16.33
C ILE A 285 4.01 -29.20 15.56
N THR A 286 3.02 -28.70 16.29
CA THR A 286 1.82 -28.08 15.71
C THR A 286 1.92 -26.55 15.80
N TYR A 287 1.86 -25.86 14.66
CA TYR A 287 1.99 -24.41 14.56
C TYR A 287 1.07 -23.84 13.46
N THR A 288 0.88 -22.53 13.47
CA THR A 288 0.11 -21.83 12.44
C THR A 288 1.03 -21.03 11.53
N GLU A 289 0.75 -21.02 10.23
CA GLU A 289 1.45 -20.18 9.26
C GLU A 289 0.48 -19.61 8.22
N TRP A 290 0.88 -18.51 7.58
CA TRP A 290 0.15 -17.95 6.45
C TRP A 290 0.54 -18.66 5.15
N THR A 291 -0.46 -19.15 4.43
CA THR A 291 -0.32 -19.76 3.11
C THR A 291 -1.17 -18.99 2.09
N LYS A 292 -0.68 -18.86 0.87
CA LYS A 292 -1.47 -18.29 -0.24
C LYS A 292 -2.25 -19.40 -0.91
N LYS A 293 -3.58 -19.35 -0.86
CA LYS A 293 -4.46 -20.27 -1.57
C LYS A 293 -5.17 -19.54 -2.71
N LYS A 294 -5.27 -20.19 -3.87
CA LYS A 294 -6.14 -19.69 -4.95
C LYS A 294 -7.58 -19.97 -4.56
N HIS A 295 -8.42 -18.95 -4.57
CA HIS A 295 -9.85 -19.12 -4.33
C HIS A 295 -10.54 -19.47 -5.64
N SER A 296 -11.53 -20.37 -5.63
CA SER A 296 -12.22 -20.81 -6.86
C SER A 296 -12.93 -19.69 -7.62
N LYS A 297 -13.21 -18.57 -6.94
CA LYS A 297 -13.94 -17.41 -7.46
C LYS A 297 -13.05 -16.18 -7.73
N SER A 298 -11.75 -16.26 -7.51
CA SER A 298 -10.85 -15.11 -7.69
C SER A 298 -9.47 -15.58 -8.16
N ASP A 299 -8.95 -14.95 -9.22
CA ASP A 299 -7.58 -15.17 -9.71
C ASP A 299 -6.52 -14.66 -8.73
N VAL A 300 -6.91 -13.83 -7.76
CA VAL A 300 -6.01 -13.27 -6.76
C VAL A 300 -5.83 -14.27 -5.62
N PRO A 301 -4.59 -14.74 -5.34
CA PRO A 301 -4.33 -15.61 -4.20
C PRO A 301 -4.68 -14.90 -2.90
N VAL A 302 -5.50 -15.54 -2.07
CA VAL A 302 -5.86 -15.04 -0.74
C VAL A 302 -4.93 -15.67 0.28
N SER A 303 -4.38 -14.86 1.17
CA SER A 303 -3.58 -15.34 2.30
C SER A 303 -4.52 -15.90 3.37
N THR A 304 -4.38 -17.19 3.67
CA THR A 304 -5.15 -17.89 4.71
C THR A 304 -4.21 -18.45 5.77
N LYS A 305 -4.59 -18.34 7.03
CA LYS A 305 -3.86 -18.96 8.15
C LYS A 305 -4.19 -20.44 8.20
N THR A 306 -3.18 -21.29 8.21
CA THR A 306 -3.31 -22.75 8.24
C THR A 306 -2.53 -23.33 9.41
N THR A 307 -3.16 -24.25 10.14
CA THR A 307 -2.51 -25.03 11.20
C THR A 307 -1.86 -26.26 10.57
N LEU A 308 -0.59 -26.49 10.87
CA LEU A 308 0.21 -27.61 10.38
C LEU A 308 0.81 -28.37 11.55
N THR A 309 0.90 -29.69 11.41
CA THR A 309 1.62 -30.58 12.33
C THR A 309 2.69 -31.32 11.52
N ILE A 310 3.96 -31.08 11.83
CA ILE A 310 5.12 -31.66 11.12
C ILE A 310 6.20 -32.08 12.12
N SER A 311 7.18 -32.85 11.67
CA SER A 311 8.35 -33.21 12.47
C SER A 311 9.17 -31.97 12.86
N ILE A 312 9.85 -31.98 14.01
CA ILE A 312 10.77 -30.91 14.41
C ILE A 312 11.90 -30.71 13.39
N PHE A 313 12.36 -31.78 12.74
CA PHE A 313 13.36 -31.73 11.68
C PHE A 313 12.87 -30.90 10.47
N ASP A 314 11.65 -31.17 9.98
CA ASP A 314 11.07 -30.41 8.86
C ASP A 314 10.77 -28.96 9.27
N PHE A 315 10.28 -28.78 10.50
CA PHE A 315 10.00 -27.45 11.06
C PHE A 315 11.24 -26.57 11.09
N THR A 316 12.33 -27.07 11.69
CA THR A 316 13.59 -26.33 11.83
C THR A 316 14.24 -26.08 10.47
N THR A 317 14.24 -27.07 9.56
CA THR A 317 14.77 -26.90 8.20
C THR A 317 14.00 -25.83 7.43
N LYS A 318 12.67 -25.84 7.49
CA LYS A 318 11.84 -24.80 6.88
C LYS A 318 12.09 -23.44 7.53
N PHE A 319 12.23 -23.39 8.85
CA PHE A 319 12.44 -22.15 9.59
C PHE A 319 13.81 -21.52 9.30
N LEU A 320 14.89 -22.31 9.23
CA LEU A 320 16.23 -21.83 8.82
C LEU A 320 16.19 -21.15 7.45
N ASN A 321 15.55 -21.80 6.48
CA ASN A 321 15.41 -21.25 5.13
C ASN A 321 14.62 -19.94 5.14
N GLU A 322 13.52 -19.88 5.90
CA GLU A 322 12.73 -18.66 6.04
C GLU A 322 13.48 -17.52 6.72
N ILE A 323 14.33 -17.80 7.73
CA ILE A 323 15.18 -16.78 8.35
C ILE A 323 16.19 -16.22 7.35
N ASN A 324 16.87 -17.07 6.57
CA ASN A 324 17.80 -16.61 5.54
C ASN A 324 17.09 -15.73 4.49
N ASN A 325 15.87 -16.11 4.11
CA ASN A 325 15.02 -15.32 3.23
C ASN A 325 14.60 -13.98 3.88
N LEU A 326 14.34 -13.99 5.18
CA LEU A 326 13.99 -12.80 5.96
C LEU A 326 15.16 -11.82 6.06
N VAL A 327 16.38 -12.28 6.34
CA VAL A 327 17.61 -11.46 6.33
C VAL A 327 17.72 -10.72 4.98
N SER A 328 17.70 -11.49 3.89
CA SER A 328 17.79 -10.96 2.52
C SER A 328 16.61 -10.04 2.16
N HIS A 329 15.45 -10.24 2.78
CA HIS A 329 14.28 -9.40 2.58
C HIS A 329 14.42 -8.06 3.31
N ILE A 330 14.81 -8.08 4.59
CA ILE A 330 15.02 -6.88 5.41
C ILE A 330 16.07 -5.98 4.77
N ASP A 331 17.17 -6.55 4.27
CA ASP A 331 18.22 -5.78 3.59
C ASP A 331 17.70 -5.09 2.32
N ARG A 332 16.92 -5.80 1.50
CA ARG A 332 16.30 -5.22 0.31
C ARG A 332 15.32 -4.10 0.66
N VAL A 333 14.50 -4.29 1.69
CA VAL A 333 13.55 -3.26 2.15
C VAL A 333 14.31 -2.03 2.65
N ARG A 334 15.37 -2.21 3.44
CA ARG A 334 16.24 -1.12 3.91
C ARG A 334 16.88 -0.37 2.75
N GLN A 335 17.39 -1.08 1.74
CA GLN A 335 17.97 -0.48 0.54
C GLN A 335 16.93 0.33 -0.25
N GLN A 336 15.74 -0.23 -0.47
CA GLN A 336 14.64 0.47 -1.15
C GLN A 336 14.23 1.74 -0.39
N PHE A 337 14.15 1.66 0.94
CA PHE A 337 13.81 2.81 1.78
C PHE A 337 14.88 3.91 1.70
N ARG A 338 16.16 3.54 1.79
CA ARG A 338 17.28 4.49 1.63
C ARG A 338 17.23 5.18 0.26
N ALA A 339 17.02 4.41 -0.81
CA ALA A 339 16.92 4.94 -2.16
C ALA A 339 15.72 5.89 -2.32
N ALA A 340 14.55 5.54 -1.78
CA ALA A 340 13.37 6.40 -1.80
C ALA A 340 13.58 7.71 -1.02
N LYS A 341 14.24 7.64 0.15
CA LYS A 341 14.59 8.82 0.95
C LYS A 341 15.53 9.75 0.20
N GLN A 342 16.57 9.20 -0.44
CA GLN A 342 17.50 9.97 -1.27
C GLN A 342 16.80 10.62 -2.48
N ALA A 343 15.92 9.88 -3.17
CA ALA A 343 15.15 10.41 -4.29
C ALA A 343 14.22 11.56 -3.86
N LYS A 344 13.60 11.45 -2.68
CA LYS A 344 12.77 12.52 -2.12
C LYS A 344 13.59 13.77 -1.80
N GLN A 345 14.76 13.62 -1.20
CA GLN A 345 15.67 14.74 -0.90
C GLN A 345 16.14 15.44 -2.18
N ALA A 346 16.54 14.68 -3.20
CA ALA A 346 16.95 15.24 -4.49
C ALA A 346 15.79 15.98 -5.20
N ALA A 347 14.56 15.49 -5.08
CA ALA A 347 13.39 16.17 -5.64
C ALA A 347 13.09 17.50 -4.93
N THR A 348 13.20 17.56 -3.60
CA THR A 348 13.00 18.80 -2.84
C THR A 348 14.07 19.84 -3.16
N GLU A 349 15.33 19.42 -3.30
CA GLU A 349 16.42 20.31 -3.70
C GLU A 349 16.21 20.89 -5.11
N GLN A 350 15.68 20.09 -6.04
CA GLN A 350 15.35 20.57 -7.39
C GLN A 350 14.21 21.60 -7.39
N GLU A 351 13.16 21.39 -6.59
CA GLU A 351 12.06 22.35 -6.46
C GLU A 351 12.55 23.70 -5.94
N ASP A 352 13.42 23.70 -4.92
CA ASP A 352 13.98 24.94 -4.35
C ASP A 352 14.85 25.70 -5.37
N THR A 353 15.57 24.99 -6.25
CA THR A 353 16.37 25.65 -7.30
C THR A 353 15.55 26.28 -8.43
N VAL A 354 14.32 25.82 -8.67
CA VAL A 354 13.45 26.33 -9.75
C VAL A 354 12.73 27.61 -9.33
N VAL A 355 12.47 27.82 -8.04
CA VAL A 355 11.76 29.00 -7.52
C VAL A 355 12.65 30.26 -7.47
N ILE A 356 13.98 30.10 -7.56
CA ILE A 356 14.96 31.20 -7.47
C ILE A 356 15.35 31.76 -8.87
N ARG A 357 14.79 31.23 -9.96
CA ARG A 357 14.93 31.78 -11.33
C ARG A 357 13.64 32.42 -11.79
#